data_AF-A0A920RZS6-F1
#
_entry.id   AF-A0A920RZS6-F1
#
_cell.length_a   1.000
_cell.length_b   1.000
_cell.length_c   1.000
_cell.angle_alpha   90.00
_cell.angle_beta   90.00
_cell.angle_gamma   90.00
#
_symmetry.space_group_name_H-M   'P 1'
#
loop_
_entity.id
_entity.type
_entity.pdbx_description
1 polymer ?
#
loop_
_entity_poly.entity_id
_entity_poly.type
_entity_poly.pdbx_seq_one_letter_code
_entity_poly.pdbx_strand_id
1 'polypeptide(L)'
;MHPELSDQTGNFGLEDEMVALQWVKDHISFYGGDPENITYFGESAGGAHVSYLMASPKGRGLFKRGIIQSGAYNLFDWTSKINPKSLAPPHRLY
;
A
#
# COMPACT_ATOMS: atom_id res chain seq x y z
N MET A 1 14.62 -6.30 -14.10
CA MET A 1 14.86 -5.94 -12.68
C MET A 1 15.97 -4.91 -12.68
N HIS A 2 15.77 -3.76 -12.03
CA HIS A 2 16.81 -2.73 -11.97
C HIS A 2 17.92 -3.22 -11.04
N PRO A 3 19.19 -3.26 -11.49
CA PRO A 3 20.28 -3.96 -10.79
C PRO A 3 20.67 -3.36 -9.43
N GLU A 4 20.18 -2.16 -9.11
CA GLU A 4 20.48 -1.49 -7.82
C GLU A 4 19.43 -1.67 -6.74
N LEU A 5 18.34 -2.38 -7.05
CA LEU A 5 17.29 -2.65 -6.09
C LEU A 5 17.58 -4.01 -5.44
N SER A 6 18.07 -4.00 -4.19
CA SER A 6 18.09 -5.22 -3.34
C SER A 6 16.69 -5.85 -3.32
N ASP A 7 16.55 -7.15 -3.02
CA ASP A 7 15.32 -7.96 -3.06
C ASP A 7 14.06 -7.42 -2.31
N GLN A 8 14.08 -6.18 -1.81
CA GLN A 8 13.01 -5.46 -1.11
C GLN A 8 12.26 -4.41 -1.96
N THR A 9 12.04 -4.63 -3.25
CA THR A 9 11.41 -3.59 -4.09
C THR A 9 10.10 -4.01 -4.73
N GLY A 10 9.04 -3.27 -4.43
CA GLY A 10 7.77 -3.44 -5.14
C GLY A 10 6.64 -2.49 -4.75
N ASN A 11 6.65 -1.91 -3.54
CA ASN A 11 5.50 -1.15 -3.02
C ASN A 11 5.62 0.38 -3.17
N PHE A 12 6.35 0.87 -4.17
CA PHE A 12 6.60 2.31 -4.34
C PHE A 12 5.32 3.17 -4.36
N GLY A 13 4.23 2.69 -4.95
CA GLY A 13 2.94 3.40 -4.90
C GLY A 13 2.39 3.59 -3.49
N LEU A 14 2.56 2.61 -2.59
CA LEU A 14 2.17 2.76 -1.18
C LEU A 14 3.14 3.69 -0.44
N GLU A 15 4.41 3.73 -0.85
CA GLU A 15 5.39 4.67 -0.29
C GLU A 15 5.06 6.12 -0.66
N ASP A 16 4.67 6.36 -1.92
CA ASP A 16 4.20 7.66 -2.38
C ASP A 16 2.96 8.11 -1.61
N GLU A 17 1.99 7.21 -1.38
CA GLU A 17 0.80 7.51 -0.57
C GLU A 17 1.15 7.84 0.89
N MET A 18 2.10 7.12 1.50
CA MET A 18 2.57 7.45 2.86
C MET A 18 3.21 8.83 2.91
N VAL A 19 4.04 9.19 1.92
CA VAL A 19 4.65 10.52 1.82
C VAL A 19 3.57 11.60 1.66
N ALA A 20 2.56 11.37 0.83
CA ALA A 20 1.44 12.29 0.67
C ALA A 20 0.64 12.46 1.96
N LEU A 21 0.33 11.37 2.67
CA LEU A 21 -0.37 11.41 3.96
C LEU A 21 0.44 12.13 5.03
N GLN A 22 1.75 11.93 5.06
CA GLN A 22 2.66 12.65 5.95
C GLN A 22 2.64 14.15 5.65
N TRP A 23 2.70 14.53 4.37
CA TRP A 23 2.60 15.93 3.97
C TRP A 23 1.28 16.55 4.42
N VAL A 24 0.16 15.85 4.22
CA VAL A 24 -1.15 16.31 4.72
C VAL A 24 -1.11 16.48 6.24
N LYS A 25 -0.62 15.49 6.99
CA LYS A 25 -0.53 15.58 8.46
C LYS A 25 0.29 16.79 8.92
N ASP A 26 1.39 17.08 8.24
CA ASP A 26 2.29 18.17 8.62
C ASP A 26 1.74 19.56 8.24
N HIS A 27 0.86 19.65 7.24
CA HIS A 27 0.48 20.94 6.65
C HIS A 27 -1.02 21.26 6.70
N ILE A 28 -1.91 20.29 6.95
CA ILE A 28 -3.35 20.52 6.81
C ILE A 28 -3.90 21.56 7.80
N SER A 29 -3.22 21.80 8.93
CA SER A 29 -3.56 22.88 9.86
C SER A 29 -3.47 24.27 9.25
N PHE A 30 -2.58 24.51 8.28
CA PHE A 30 -2.50 25.79 7.57
C PHE A 30 -3.72 26.05 6.68
N TYR A 31 -4.47 24.99 6.34
CA TYR A 31 -5.69 25.05 5.54
C TYR A 31 -6.95 24.95 6.40
N GLY A 32 -6.82 24.98 7.73
CA GLY A 32 -7.94 24.88 8.68
C GLY A 32 -8.43 23.46 8.96
N GLY A 33 -7.70 22.42 8.54
CA GLY A 33 -8.00 21.05 8.91
C GLY A 33 -7.34 20.63 10.23
N ASP A 34 -7.79 19.50 10.77
CA ASP A 34 -7.25 18.91 12.00
C ASP A 34 -6.32 17.72 11.67
N PRO A 35 -5.00 17.83 11.91
CA PRO A 35 -4.03 16.77 11.60
C PRO A 35 -4.19 15.51 12.47
N GLU A 36 -4.95 15.59 13.57
CA GLU A 36 -5.27 14.46 14.45
C GLU A 36 -6.60 13.76 14.07
N ASN A 37 -7.32 14.32 13.08
CA ASN A 37 -8.63 13.83 12.65
C ASN A 37 -8.70 13.49 11.15
N ILE A 38 -7.58 13.12 10.54
CA ILE A 38 -7.51 12.70 9.13
C ILE A 38 -8.24 11.37 8.91
N THR A 39 -9.08 11.30 7.87
CA THR A 39 -9.72 10.05 7.40
C THR A 39 -9.21 9.71 6.02
N TYR A 40 -8.54 8.56 5.88
CA TYR A 40 -8.05 8.06 4.59
C TYR A 40 -9.10 7.17 3.93
N PHE A 41 -9.45 7.46 2.69
CA PHE A 41 -10.53 6.81 1.96
C PHE A 41 -10.02 6.29 0.61
N GLY A 42 -10.51 5.13 0.18
CA GLY A 42 -10.17 4.58 -1.13
C GLY A 42 -11.20 3.59 -1.68
N GLU A 43 -11.28 3.53 -3.00
CA GLU A 43 -12.14 2.62 -3.78
C GLU A 43 -11.28 1.69 -4.65
N SER A 44 -11.74 0.45 -4.88
CA SER A 44 -11.05 -0.54 -5.72
C SER A 44 -9.60 -0.77 -5.23
N ALA A 45 -8.60 -0.52 -6.08
CA ALA A 45 -7.19 -0.56 -5.69
C ALA A 45 -6.87 0.37 -4.50
N GLY A 46 -7.49 1.55 -4.44
CA GLY A 46 -7.33 2.48 -3.32
C GLY A 46 -7.92 1.94 -2.02
N GLY A 47 -9.02 1.19 -2.09
CA GLY A 47 -9.53 0.49 -0.90
C GLY A 47 -8.54 -0.54 -0.38
N ALA A 48 -7.86 -1.26 -1.28
CA ALA A 48 -6.81 -2.19 -0.90
C ALA A 48 -5.63 -1.45 -0.26
N HIS A 49 -5.24 -0.28 -0.80
CA HIS A 49 -4.18 0.56 -0.22
C HIS A 49 -4.50 1.03 1.20
N VAL A 50 -5.73 1.52 1.44
CA VAL A 50 -6.22 1.86 2.80
C VAL A 50 -6.04 0.66 3.73
N SER A 51 -6.44 -0.53 3.29
CA SER A 51 -6.30 -1.74 4.11
C SER A 51 -4.84 -2.15 4.36
N TYR A 52 -3.94 -1.98 3.38
CA TYR A 52 -2.51 -2.25 3.54
C TYR A 52 -1.86 -1.30 4.55
N LEU A 53 -2.17 0.00 4.49
CA LEU A 53 -1.63 0.99 5.42
C LEU A 53 -2.21 0.85 6.83
N MET A 54 -3.49 0.47 6.96
CA MET A 54 -4.08 0.14 8.26
C MET A 54 -3.39 -1.06 8.93
N ALA A 55 -2.98 -2.07 8.16
CA ALA A 55 -2.29 -3.26 8.67
C ALA A 55 -0.78 -3.03 8.90
N SER A 56 -0.17 -2.08 8.18
CA SER A 56 1.26 -1.79 8.23
C SER A 56 1.64 -0.97 9.46
N PRO A 57 2.72 -1.32 10.18
CA PRO A 57 3.30 -0.45 11.20
C PRO A 57 3.68 0.94 10.66
N LYS A 58 4.05 1.03 9.37
CA LYS A 58 4.43 2.30 8.72
C LYS A 58 3.24 3.26 8.53
N GLY A 59 2.00 2.75 8.48
CA GLY A 59 0.81 3.60 8.35
C GLY A 59 0.32 4.21 9.66
N ARG A 60 0.85 3.77 10.80
CA ARG A 60 0.40 4.24 12.13
C ARG A 60 0.69 5.73 12.30
N GLY A 61 -0.32 6.46 12.76
CA GLY A 61 -0.21 7.89 13.06
C GLY A 61 -0.40 8.82 11.87
N LEU A 62 -0.39 8.30 10.63
CA LEU A 62 -0.60 9.09 9.42
C LEU A 62 -2.07 9.52 9.23
N PHE A 63 -3.01 8.67 9.65
CA PHE A 63 -4.44 8.96 9.62
C PHE A 63 -5.14 8.32 10.82
N LYS A 64 -6.29 8.87 11.19
CA LYS A 64 -7.08 8.44 12.35
C LYS A 64 -8.08 7.33 12.01
N ARG A 65 -8.69 7.40 10.82
CA ARG A 65 -9.75 6.46 10.37
C ARG A 65 -9.54 6.09 8.90
N GLY A 66 -9.96 4.88 8.54
CA GLY A 66 -9.93 4.38 7.16
C GLY A 66 -11.33 4.09 6.65
N ILE A 67 -11.60 4.36 5.37
CA ILE A 67 -12.81 3.91 4.66
C ILE A 67 -12.37 3.10 3.44
N ILE A 68 -12.88 1.87 3.35
CA ILE A 68 -12.52 0.90 2.32
C ILE A 68 -13.76 0.61 1.49
N GLN A 69 -13.71 0.85 0.17
CA GLN A 69 -14.80 0.56 -0.76
C GLN A 69 -14.32 -0.37 -1.88
N SER A 70 -15.09 -1.42 -2.15
CA SER A 70 -14.93 -2.29 -3.35
C SER A 70 -13.52 -2.83 -3.63
N GLY A 71 -12.67 -2.93 -2.60
CA GLY A 71 -11.36 -3.57 -2.65
C GLY A 71 -10.73 -3.52 -1.28
N ALA A 72 -10.50 -4.67 -0.66
CA ALA A 72 -9.86 -4.77 0.66
C ALA A 72 -8.82 -5.87 0.63
N TYR A 73 -8.00 -5.93 1.68
CA TYR A 73 -6.94 -6.90 1.87
C TYR A 73 -7.40 -8.31 1.49
N ASN A 74 -6.76 -8.90 0.48
CA ASN A 74 -7.03 -10.25 -0.01
C ASN A 74 -8.48 -10.52 -0.49
N LEU A 75 -9.29 -9.52 -0.80
CA LEU A 75 -10.64 -9.73 -1.37
C LEU A 75 -10.62 -10.23 -2.82
N PHE A 76 -9.51 -10.05 -3.52
CA PHE A 76 -9.36 -10.39 -4.93
C PHE A 76 -8.10 -11.24 -5.13
N ASP A 77 -8.25 -12.48 -5.62
CA ASP A 77 -7.15 -13.38 -6.04
C ASP A 77 -6.36 -12.85 -7.27
N TRP A 78 -6.41 -11.55 -7.53
CA TRP A 78 -5.80 -10.89 -8.68
C TRP A 78 -4.38 -10.40 -8.33
N THR A 79 -4.05 -10.30 -7.04
CA THR A 79 -2.70 -9.99 -6.52
C THR A 79 -1.91 -11.24 -6.13
N SER A 80 -2.58 -12.37 -5.88
CA SER A 80 -1.99 -13.65 -5.43
C SER A 80 -1.57 -14.60 -6.54
N LYS A 81 -1.80 -14.26 -7.82
CA LYS A 81 -1.47 -15.12 -8.98
C LYS A 81 0.00 -15.19 -9.38
N ILE A 82 0.95 -14.81 -8.52
CA ILE A 82 2.34 -15.24 -8.70
C ILE A 82 2.50 -16.57 -7.96
N ASN A 83 2.29 -17.68 -8.67
CA ASN A 83 2.72 -18.99 -8.20
C ASN A 83 4.24 -19.06 -8.31
N PRO A 84 5.02 -19.08 -7.21
CA PRO A 84 6.48 -19.16 -7.30
C PRO A 84 6.97 -20.44 -8.01
N LYS A 85 6.11 -21.48 -8.12
CA LYS A 85 6.43 -22.69 -8.89
C LYS A 85 6.35 -22.51 -10.41
N SER A 86 5.70 -21.46 -10.94
CA SER A 86 5.64 -21.22 -12.39
C SER A 86 6.88 -20.49 -12.93
N LEU A 87 7.79 -20.04 -12.06
CA LEU A 87 9.03 -19.35 -12.41
C LEU A 87 10.28 -20.24 -12.32
N ALA A 88 10.13 -21.49 -11.86
CA ALA A 88 11.23 -22.44 -11.89
C ALA A 88 11.48 -22.90 -13.34
N PRO A 89 12.70 -22.75 -13.90
CA PRO A 89 12.99 -23.31 -15.21
C PRO A 89 12.77 -24.83 -15.14
N PRO A 90 12.21 -25.47 -16.20
CA PRO A 90 11.99 -26.90 -16.18
C PRO A 90 13.32 -27.62 -15.91
N HIS A 91 13.33 -28.49 -14.91
CA HIS A 91 14.47 -29.33 -14.60
C HIS A 91 14.94 -30.02 -15.87
N ARG A 92 16.13 -29.63 -16.34
CA ARG A 92 16.84 -30.32 -17.42
C ARG A 92 17.30 -31.66 -16.84
N LEU A 93 16.46 -32.67 -16.95
CA LEU A 93 16.91 -34.04 -16.81
C LEU A 93 17.81 -34.35 -18.02
N TYR A 94 18.93 -35.00 -17.69
CA TYR A 94 19.99 -35.48 -18.57
C TYR A 94 19.54 -35.94 -19.95
#